data_AF-A0A534A2I6-F1
#
_entry.id   AF-A0A534A2I6-F1
#
_cell.length_a   1.000
_cell.length_b   1.000
_cell.length_c   1.000
_cell.angle_alpha   90.00
_cell.angle_beta   90.00
_cell.angle_gamma   90.00
#
_symmetry.space_group_name_H-M   'P 1'
#
loop_
_entity.id
_entity.type
_entity.pdbx_description
1 polymer ?
#
loop_
_entity_poly.entity_id
_entity_poly.type
_entity_poly.pdbx_seq_one_letter_code
_entity_poly.pdbx_strand_id
1 'polypeptide(L)' 'MKKFEFIELEAEQHFVEEPGLKGFLQDPSLSGTATPEEVAFLKRLKFKGKRPTPLYYYRELQNLRDPLHFRSA' A
#
# COMPACT_ATOMS: atom_id res chain seq x y z
N MET A 1 -27.61 26.29 -21.38
CA MET A 1 -26.22 25.79 -21.42
C MET A 1 -25.79 25.42 -20.02
N LYS A 2 -25.51 24.14 -19.75
CA LYS A 2 -25.07 23.67 -18.43
C LYS A 2 -23.54 23.78 -18.39
N LYS A 3 -23.01 24.62 -17.49
CA LYS A 3 -21.58 24.63 -17.17
C LYS A 3 -21.30 23.36 -16.37
N PHE A 4 -20.40 22.53 -16.88
CA PHE A 4 -19.80 21.45 -16.11
C PHE A 4 -18.62 22.06 -15.36
N GLU A 5 -18.79 22.28 -14.06
CA GLU A 5 -17.67 22.57 -13.18
C GLU A 5 -16.94 21.25 -12.93
N PHE A 6 -15.75 21.12 -13.50
CA PHE A 6 -14.81 20.06 -13.13
C PHE A 6 -14.29 20.40 -11.74
N ILE A 7 -15.01 19.95 -10.73
CA ILE A 7 -14.50 19.94 -9.37
C ILE A 7 -13.52 18.76 -9.34
N GLU A 8 -12.22 19.06 -9.31
CA GLU A 8 -11.19 18.12 -8.85
C GLU A 8 -11.45 17.92 -7.35
N LEU A 9 -12.54 17.21 -7.02
CA LEU A 9 -12.59 16.50 -5.76
C LEU A 9 -11.35 15.61 -5.84
N GLU A 10 -10.34 15.91 -5.04
CA GLU A 10 -9.59 14.87 -4.36
C GLU A 10 -10.64 13.89 -3.91
N ALA A 11 -10.92 12.90 -4.75
CA ALA A 11 -11.85 11.85 -4.43
C ALA A 11 -11.33 11.39 -3.08
N GLU A 12 -12.20 11.44 -2.06
CA GLU A 12 -12.13 10.51 -0.96
C GLU A 12 -11.93 9.16 -1.63
N GLN A 13 -10.65 8.81 -1.83
CA GLN A 13 -10.25 7.68 -2.62
C GLN A 13 -10.79 6.57 -1.78
N HIS A 14 -11.92 6.03 -2.23
CA HIS A 14 -12.44 4.79 -1.72
C HIS A 14 -11.22 3.90 -1.66
N PHE A 15 -10.73 3.64 -0.44
CA PHE A 15 -9.62 2.75 -0.18
C PHE A 15 -10.19 1.37 -0.47
N VAL A 16 -10.42 1.09 -1.75
CA VAL A 16 -10.62 -0.25 -2.24
C VAL A 16 -9.29 -0.91 -1.95
N GLU A 17 -9.31 -1.82 -0.97
CA GLU A 17 -8.11 -2.55 -0.59
C GLU A 17 -7.52 -3.18 -1.87
N GLU A 18 -6.28 -2.81 -2.17
CA GLU A 18 -5.60 -3.26 -3.38
C GLU A 18 -5.58 -4.79 -3.41
N PRO A 19 -5.97 -5.46 -4.51
CA PRO A 19 -6.03 -6.92 -4.56
C PRO A 19 -4.70 -7.61 -4.21
N GLY A 20 -3.57 -6.98 -4.58
CA GLY A 20 -2.25 -7.45 -4.21
C GLY A 20 -1.98 -7.39 -2.70
N LEU A 21 -2.45 -6.33 -2.03
CA LEU A 21 -2.34 -6.19 -0.59
C LEU A 21 -3.18 -7.26 0.10
N LYS A 22 -4.42 -7.45 -0.34
CA LYS A 22 -5.29 -8.51 0.16
C LYS A 22 -4.64 -9.89 0.01
N GLY A 23 -4.07 -10.18 -1.16
CA GLY A 23 -3.37 -11.44 -1.40
C GLY A 23 -2.15 -11.63 -0.49
N PHE A 24 -1.40 -10.57 -0.22
CA PHE A 24 -0.30 -10.60 0.75
C PHE A 24 -0.80 -10.91 2.18
N LEU A 25 -1.85 -10.23 2.64
CA LEU A 25 -2.41 -10.42 3.99
C LEU A 25 -3.03 -11.81 4.19
N GLN A 26 -3.49 -12.45 3.12
CA GLN A 26 -4.06 -13.80 3.17
C GLN A 26 -3.02 -14.92 3.08
N ASP A 27 -1.77 -14.60 2.75
CA ASP A 27 -0.68 -15.57 2.62
C ASP A 27 0.25 -15.52 3.85
N PRO A 28 0.19 -16.52 4.76
CA PRO A 28 1.03 -16.55 5.95
C PRO A 28 2.53 -16.67 5.63
N SER A 29 2.91 -17.19 4.46
CA SER A 29 4.31 -17.28 4.06
C SER A 29 4.93 -15.91 3.76
N LEU A 30 4.09 -14.93 3.41
CA LEU A 30 4.49 -13.55 3.14
C LEU A 30 4.24 -12.63 4.34
N SER A 31 3.07 -12.73 4.96
CA SER A 31 2.62 -11.76 5.98
C SER A 31 2.74 -12.26 7.42
N GLY A 32 3.12 -13.51 7.66
CA GLY A 32 3.03 -14.14 8.99
C GLY A 32 3.83 -13.47 10.12
N THR A 33 4.75 -12.56 9.78
CA THR A 33 5.52 -11.78 10.76
C THR A 33 5.19 -10.28 10.73
N ALA A 34 4.28 -9.83 9.87
CA ALA A 34 3.98 -8.41 9.70
C ALA A 34 3.25 -7.85 10.94
N THR A 35 3.76 -6.75 11.50
CA THR A 35 3.10 -6.08 12.63
C THR A 35 1.95 -5.18 12.14
N PRO A 36 1.01 -4.80 13.02
CA PRO A 36 -0.06 -3.87 12.66
C PRO A 36 0.45 -2.53 12.11
N GLU A 37 1.56 -2.01 12.62
CA GLU A 37 2.18 -0.76 12.18
C GLU A 37 2.74 -0.88 10.77
N GLU A 38 3.41 -1.99 10.47
CA GLU A 38 3.94 -2.28 9.14
C GLU A 38 2.81 -2.48 8.12
N VAL A 39 1.74 -3.18 8.50
CA VAL A 39 0.53 -3.32 7.67
C VAL A 39 -0.12 -1.96 7.42
N ALA A 40 -0.19 -1.10 8.43
CA ALA A 40 -0.71 0.25 8.28
C ALA A 40 0.15 1.10 7.34
N PHE A 41 1.48 0.93 7.35
CA PHE A 41 2.38 1.53 6.36
C PHE A 41 2.06 1.04 4.93
N LEU A 42 1.98 -0.28 4.73
CA LEU A 42 1.69 -0.87 3.41
C LEU A 42 0.33 -0.43 2.84
N LYS A 43 -0.68 -0.26 3.70
CA LYS A 43 -2.00 0.27 3.32
C LYS A 43 -1.95 1.68 2.76
N ARG A 44 -0.97 2.50 3.15
CA ARG A 44 -0.83 3.89 2.68
C ARG A 44 -0.16 4.00 1.31
N LEU A 45 0.43 2.92 0.80
CA LEU A 45 1.06 2.92 -0.52
C LEU A 45 0.03 3.22 -1.61
N LYS A 46 0.38 4.12 -2.53
CA LYS A 46 -0.48 4.55 -3.65
C LYS A 46 0.18 4.20 -4.97
N PHE A 47 -0.60 3.60 -5.87
CA PHE A 47 -0.12 3.17 -7.18
C PHE A 47 -0.90 3.90 -8.28
N LYS A 48 -0.20 4.60 -9.17
CA LYS A 48 -0.80 5.22 -10.36
C LYS A 48 -0.55 4.33 -11.56
N GLY A 49 -1.62 3.78 -12.14
CA GLY A 49 -1.54 2.94 -13.35
C GLY A 49 -0.78 1.61 -13.18
N LYS A 50 -0.50 1.20 -11.94
CA LYS A 50 0.19 -0.06 -11.61
C LYS A 50 -0.68 -0.86 -10.64
N ARG A 51 -0.62 -2.19 -10.77
CA ARG A 51 -1.25 -3.13 -9.82
C ARG A 51 -0.17 -3.98 -9.16
N PRO A 52 0.21 -3.69 -7.90
CA PRO A 52 1.22 -4.48 -7.21
C PRO A 52 0.74 -5.91 -7.00
N THR A 53 1.68 -6.86 -7.05
CA THR A 53 1.44 -8.27 -6.68
C THR A 53 1.63 -8.45 -5.17
N PRO A 54 1.17 -9.55 -4.56
CA PRO A 54 1.49 -9.86 -3.15
C PRO A 54 2.99 -9.82 -2.83
N LEU A 55 3.82 -10.28 -3.76
CA LEU A 55 5.28 -10.26 -3.63
C LEU A 55 5.86 -8.84 -3.54
N TYR A 56 5.21 -7.85 -4.15
CA TYR A 56 5.62 -6.45 -4.01
C TYR A 56 5.54 -6.00 -2.55
N TYR A 57 4.41 -6.27 -1.88
CA TYR A 57 4.21 -5.91 -0.47
C TYR A 57 5.17 -6.63 0.47
N TYR A 58 5.49 -7.89 0.18
CA TYR A 58 6.51 -8.63 0.92
C TYR A 58 7.89 -7.95 0.84
N ARG A 59 8.29 -7.47 -0.35
CA ARG A 59 9.55 -6.75 -0.53
C ARG A 59 9.55 -5.39 0.16
N GLU A 60 8.44 -4.65 0.09
CA GLU A 60 8.33 -3.37 0.81
C GLU A 60 8.42 -3.56 2.33
N LEU A 61 7.85 -4.63 2.85
CA LEU A 61 8.00 -5.00 4.26
C LEU A 61 9.46 -5.29 4.63
N GLN A 62 10.17 -6.05 3.78
CA GLN A 62 11.61 -6.30 3.97
C GLN A 62 12.41 -4.99 3.91
N ASN A 63 12.10 -4.11 2.96
CA ASN A 63 12.73 -2.80 2.85
C ASN A 63 12.50 -1.95 4.10
N LEU A 64 11.29 -1.98 4.68
CA LEU A 64 10.97 -1.24 5.91
C LEU A 64 11.77 -1.75 7.12
N ARG A 65 12.13 -3.03 7.14
CA ARG A 65 12.89 -3.67 8.23
C ARG A 65 14.40 -3.56 8.09
N ASP A 66 14.89 -3.24 6.89
CA ASP A 66 16.32 -3.22 6.63
C ASP A 66 16.96 -2.02 7.38
N PRO A 67 17.85 -2.27 8.35
CA PRO A 67 18.52 -1.20 9.09
C PRO A 67 19.41 -0.32 8.20
N LEU A 68 19.80 -0.77 7.01
CA LEU A 68 20.57 0.05 6.06
C LEU A 68 19.72 1.14 5.40
N HIS A 69 18.39 1.00 5.38
CA HIS A 69 17.49 2.00 4.81
C HIS A 69 17.21 3.17 5.75
N PHE A 70 17.54 3.05 7.04
CA PHE A 70 17.28 4.07 8.03
C PHE A 70 18.55 4.37 8.84
N ARG A 71 18.98 5.62 8.83
CA ARG A 71 20.03 6.05 9.76
C ARG A 71 19.38 6.28 11.13
N SER A 72 20.10 5.90 12.19
CA SER A 72 19.76 6.32 13.54
C SER A 72 19.63 7.85 13.56
N ALA A 73 18.53 8.34 14.14
CA ALA A 73 18.31 9.78 14.33
C ALA A 73 19.29 10.39 15.33
#